data_AF-A0A8C5MJ26-F1
#
_entry.id   AF-A0A8C5MJ26-F1
#
_cell.length_a   1.000
_cell.length_b   1.000
_cell.length_c   1.000
_cell.angle_alpha   90.00
_cell.angle_beta   90.00
_cell.angle_gamma   90.00
#
_symmetry.space_group_name_H-M   'P 1'
#
loop_
_entity.id
_entity.type
_entity.pdbx_description
1 polymer ?
#
loop_
_entity_poly.entity_id
_entity_poly.type
_entity_poly.pdbx_seq_one_letter_code
_entity_poly.pdbx_strand_id
1 'polypeptide(L)'
;MADGPSPPPRAADQEEVTHRLERLISALPTKADLSDMVADLRENFGREVREIRTEVSALSTRVGALEEVAQRPPPEMTTTSPTAFSELQRRVDDLDNRGRRHNIRVRGLLEVEGPEDLRAILTELFNHILNRKLDTPIHIDRAHRALRPQPPPTAPPRDVICHLTEFALKESIMLKARSSRQWDFHQCSIELYQDLSPFTLAARRCLQPVTQALRRANLPYRWGFPFTLLALNNGVRHTICYPTDVPAFLEALELPEVSVRSWEDTARPRPDLPRPRRRRSRRRGRASPDRALARELSPPHSPHHADV
;
A
#
# COMPACT_ATOMS: atom_id res chain seq x y z
N MET A 1 -18.23 -28.88 106.95
CA MET A 1 -17.45 -29.57 105.91
C MET A 1 -16.40 -28.61 105.43
N ALA A 2 -15.14 -29.03 105.56
CA ALA A 2 -13.96 -28.25 105.23
C ALA A 2 -13.82 -28.10 103.71
N ASP A 3 -13.37 -26.94 103.28
CA ASP A 3 -12.50 -26.80 102.10
C ASP A 3 -11.67 -25.53 102.31
N GLY A 4 -10.50 -25.72 102.92
CA GLY A 4 -9.50 -24.67 103.15
C GLY A 4 -8.71 -24.39 101.86
N PRO A 5 -8.19 -23.16 101.70
CA PRO A 5 -7.67 -22.66 100.44
C PRO A 5 -6.35 -23.33 100.02
N SER A 6 -6.19 -23.43 98.69
CA SER A 6 -5.06 -24.01 97.96
C SER A 6 -3.67 -23.56 98.46
N PRO A 7 -2.67 -24.47 98.47
CA PRO A 7 -1.31 -24.15 98.90
C PRO A 7 -0.60 -23.20 97.91
N PRO A 8 0.31 -22.33 98.40
CA PRO A 8 1.14 -21.49 97.54
C PRO A 8 2.06 -22.35 96.66
N PRO A 9 2.40 -21.90 95.43
CA PRO A 9 3.26 -22.65 94.52
C PRO A 9 4.65 -22.90 95.14
N ARG A 10 5.21 -24.09 94.87
CA ARG A 10 6.47 -24.58 95.43
C ARG A 10 7.66 -23.78 94.86
N ALA A 11 8.62 -23.43 95.71
CA ALA A 11 9.82 -22.66 95.34
C ALA A 11 10.63 -23.25 94.17
N ALA A 12 10.56 -24.56 93.93
CA ALA A 12 11.22 -25.24 92.81
C ALA A 12 10.67 -24.81 91.42
N ASP A 13 9.38 -24.49 91.33
CA ASP A 13 8.77 -24.02 90.07
C ASP A 13 9.18 -22.58 89.75
N GLN A 14 9.54 -21.79 90.77
CA GLN A 14 10.01 -20.41 90.59
C GLN A 14 11.47 -20.38 90.11
N GLU A 15 12.34 -21.26 90.62
CA GLU A 15 13.75 -21.35 90.19
C GLU A 15 13.88 -21.83 88.73
N GLU A 16 13.04 -22.77 88.28
CA GLU A 16 13.04 -23.20 86.88
C GLU A 16 12.59 -22.07 85.94
N VAL A 17 11.60 -21.27 86.36
CA VAL A 17 11.11 -20.10 85.61
C VAL A 17 12.16 -18.99 85.57
N THR A 18 12.88 -18.71 86.67
CA THR A 18 13.96 -17.71 86.68
C THR A 18 15.15 -18.14 85.85
N HIS A 19 15.58 -19.40 85.95
CA HIS A 19 16.69 -19.92 85.14
C HIS A 19 16.32 -19.95 83.65
N ARG A 20 15.05 -20.26 83.32
CA ARG A 20 14.53 -20.15 81.95
C ARG A 20 14.49 -18.70 81.46
N LEU A 21 14.10 -17.76 82.33
CA LEU A 21 14.07 -16.33 82.02
C LEU A 21 15.47 -15.76 81.81
N GLU A 22 16.44 -16.12 82.65
CA GLU A 22 17.85 -15.74 82.49
C GLU A 22 18.44 -16.30 81.20
N ARG A 23 18.13 -17.57 80.87
CA ARG A 23 18.55 -18.16 79.60
C ARG A 23 17.95 -17.41 78.40
N LEU A 24 16.70 -16.98 78.49
CA LEU A 24 16.05 -16.19 77.45
C LEU A 24 16.65 -14.78 77.34
N ILE A 25 16.98 -14.13 78.46
CA ILE A 25 17.64 -12.82 78.48
C ILE A 25 19.06 -12.90 77.91
N SER A 26 19.82 -13.96 78.24
CA SER A 26 21.15 -14.19 77.65
C SER A 26 21.13 -14.54 76.16
N ALA A 27 19.99 -14.97 75.65
CA ALA A 27 19.79 -15.29 74.23
C ALA A 27 19.30 -14.09 73.41
N LEU A 28 18.97 -12.95 74.06
CA LEU A 28 18.62 -11.73 73.35
C LEU A 28 19.87 -11.05 72.81
N PRO A 29 19.82 -10.50 71.58
CA PRO A 29 20.92 -9.73 71.04
C PRO A 29 21.21 -8.55 71.97
N THR A 30 22.48 -8.38 72.31
CA THR A 30 22.94 -7.27 73.13
C THR A 30 22.87 -5.97 72.33
N LYS A 31 22.95 -4.84 73.04
CA LYS A 31 23.04 -3.52 72.39
C LYS A 31 24.22 -3.43 71.40
N ALA A 32 25.30 -4.16 71.66
CA ALA A 32 26.44 -4.26 70.76
C ALA A 32 26.05 -5.01 69.47
N ASP A 33 25.41 -6.18 69.58
CA ASP A 33 24.96 -6.98 68.43
C ASP A 33 23.99 -6.20 67.53
N LEU A 34 23.06 -5.44 68.12
CA LEU A 34 22.17 -4.55 67.37
C LEU A 34 22.90 -3.39 66.70
N SER A 35 23.93 -2.84 67.36
CA SER A 35 24.77 -1.78 66.80
C SER A 35 25.59 -2.30 65.61
N ASP A 36 26.12 -3.52 65.70
CA ASP A 36 26.89 -4.16 64.64
C ASP A 36 25.98 -4.50 63.45
N MET A 37 24.78 -5.04 63.70
CA MET A 37 23.77 -5.23 62.64
C MET A 37 23.39 -3.93 61.94
N VAL A 38 23.23 -2.83 62.68
CA VAL A 38 22.93 -1.51 62.10
C VAL A 38 24.13 -0.97 61.31
N ALA A 39 25.36 -1.21 61.78
CA ALA A 39 26.58 -0.84 61.06
C ALA A 39 26.70 -1.63 59.74
N ASP A 40 26.49 -2.94 59.78
CA ASP A 40 26.50 -3.83 58.61
C ASP A 40 25.42 -3.44 57.60
N LEU A 41 24.19 -3.17 58.07
CA LEU A 41 23.10 -2.68 57.21
C LEU A 41 23.48 -1.34 56.58
N ARG A 42 24.04 -0.41 57.34
CA ARG A 42 24.47 0.89 56.82
C ARG A 42 25.56 0.74 55.77
N GLU A 43 26.50 -0.18 55.96
CA GLU A 43 27.55 -0.45 54.98
C GLU A 43 26.98 -1.09 53.70
N ASN A 44 26.10 -2.09 53.85
CA ASN A 44 25.45 -2.78 52.74
C ASN A 44 24.58 -1.81 51.92
N PHE A 45 23.72 -1.03 52.58
CA PHE A 45 22.95 0.03 51.90
C PHE A 45 23.87 1.07 51.25
N GLY A 46 24.97 1.45 51.91
CA GLY A 46 25.97 2.35 51.34
C GLY A 46 26.67 1.78 50.11
N ARG A 47 26.80 0.45 50.01
CA ARG A 47 27.34 -0.25 48.85
C ARG A 47 26.33 -0.30 47.70
N GLU A 48 25.11 -0.72 47.97
CA GLU A 48 24.02 -0.78 46.97
C GLU A 48 23.70 0.59 46.39
N VAL A 49 23.66 1.65 47.22
CA VAL A 49 23.43 3.03 46.73
C VAL A 49 24.57 3.48 45.81
N ARG A 50 25.82 3.07 46.06
CA ARG A 50 26.94 3.37 45.17
C ARG A 50 26.82 2.62 43.84
N GLU A 51 26.44 1.35 43.88
CA GLU A 51 26.22 0.53 42.69
C GLU A 51 25.09 1.11 41.82
N ILE A 52 23.94 1.42 42.42
CA ILE A 52 22.82 2.07 41.72
C ILE A 52 23.26 3.40 41.10
N ARG A 53 24.06 4.22 41.80
CA ARG A 53 24.59 5.47 41.23
C ARG A 53 25.46 5.23 40.00
N THR A 54 26.30 4.19 40.02
CA THR A 54 27.14 3.84 38.86
C THR A 54 26.29 3.34 37.68
N GLU A 55 25.28 2.52 37.93
CA GLU A 55 24.36 2.03 36.91
C GLU A 55 23.53 3.15 36.30
N VAL A 56 22.98 4.05 37.13
CA VAL A 56 22.22 5.22 36.68
C VAL A 56 23.10 6.14 35.84
N SER A 57 24.35 6.36 36.23
CA SER A 57 25.31 7.14 35.43
C SER A 57 25.59 6.47 34.08
N ALA A 58 25.77 5.15 34.05
CA ALA A 58 26.00 4.39 32.82
C ALA A 58 24.75 4.37 31.92
N LEU A 59 23.55 4.33 32.49
CA LEU A 59 22.30 4.47 31.74
C LEU A 59 22.15 5.88 31.18
N SER A 60 22.47 6.92 31.96
CA SER A 60 22.39 8.31 31.50
C SER A 60 23.33 8.56 30.32
N THR A 61 24.55 8.03 30.34
CA THR A 61 25.48 8.17 29.19
C THR A 61 25.01 7.39 27.98
N ARG A 62 24.47 6.17 28.16
CA ARG A 62 23.88 5.38 27.08
C ARG A 62 22.65 6.06 26.46
N VAL A 63 21.79 6.64 27.28
CA VAL A 63 20.61 7.39 26.82
C VAL A 63 21.05 8.63 26.06
N GLY A 64 22.01 9.40 26.57
CA GLY A 64 22.56 10.55 25.85
C GLY A 64 23.14 10.18 24.48
N ALA A 65 23.88 9.06 24.40
CA ALA A 65 24.40 8.57 23.12
C ALA A 65 23.27 8.10 22.16
N LEU A 66 22.22 7.46 22.69
CA LEU A 66 21.06 7.06 21.89
C LEU A 66 20.25 8.28 21.40
N GLU A 67 20.10 9.31 22.23
CA GLU A 67 19.45 10.57 21.87
C GLU A 67 20.24 11.30 20.78
N GLU A 68 21.57 11.34 20.87
CA GLU A 68 22.43 11.91 19.83
C GLU A 68 22.28 11.16 18.50
N VAL A 69 22.27 9.82 18.54
CA VAL A 69 22.05 8.97 17.34
C VAL A 69 20.63 9.14 16.80
N ALA A 70 19.62 9.28 17.65
CA ALA A 70 18.23 9.47 17.24
C ALA A 70 17.96 10.88 16.66
N GLN A 71 18.66 11.89 17.17
CA GLN A 71 18.59 13.25 16.64
C GLN A 71 19.39 13.41 15.35
N ARG A 72 20.40 12.56 15.13
CA ARG A 72 21.11 12.51 13.86
C ARG A 72 20.24 11.80 12.82
N PRO A 73 19.73 12.50 11.80
CA PRO A 73 19.04 11.81 10.72
C PRO A 73 20.00 10.78 10.11
N PRO A 74 19.54 9.54 9.81
CA PRO A 74 20.42 8.51 9.29
C PRO A 74 21.09 9.04 8.00
N PRO A 75 22.42 8.89 7.85
CA PRO A 75 23.17 9.48 6.75
C PRO A 75 22.67 9.01 5.37
N GLU A 76 22.06 7.81 5.32
CA GLU A 76 21.47 7.24 4.10
C GLU A 76 20.12 7.85 3.70
N MET A 77 19.35 8.44 4.63
CA MET A 77 18.11 9.17 4.28
C MET A 77 18.37 10.62 3.88
N THR A 78 19.45 11.23 4.35
CA THR A 78 19.79 12.61 3.99
C THR A 78 20.33 12.78 2.57
N THR A 79 20.88 11.72 1.95
CA THR A 79 21.42 11.81 0.58
C THR A 79 20.33 11.78 -0.49
N THR A 80 19.18 11.17 -0.19
CA THR A 80 17.99 11.29 -1.06
C THR A 80 17.18 12.48 -0.56
N SER A 81 17.64 13.69 -0.89
CA SER A 81 16.85 14.90 -0.63
C SER A 81 15.40 14.68 -1.13
N PRO A 82 14.37 15.18 -0.43
CA PRO A 82 12.98 15.04 -0.87
C PRO A 82 12.79 15.55 -2.32
N THR A 83 13.62 16.51 -2.72
CA THR A 83 13.74 17.00 -4.10
C THR A 83 14.26 15.92 -5.06
N ALA A 84 15.32 15.18 -4.72
CA ALA A 84 15.83 14.07 -5.54
C ALA A 84 14.81 12.94 -5.70
N PHE A 85 14.05 12.62 -4.64
CA PHE A 85 12.98 11.64 -4.72
C PHE A 85 11.85 12.10 -5.66
N SER A 86 11.40 13.35 -5.53
CA SER A 86 10.38 13.94 -6.41
C SER A 86 10.84 13.97 -7.88
N GLU A 87 12.10 14.34 -8.13
CA GLU A 87 12.68 14.31 -9.47
C GLU A 87 12.74 12.90 -10.05
N LEU A 88 13.17 11.91 -9.27
CA LEU A 88 13.23 10.52 -9.70
C LEU A 88 11.84 10.00 -10.03
N GLN A 89 10.87 10.27 -9.16
CA GLN A 89 9.48 9.88 -9.38
C GLN A 89 8.93 10.48 -10.68
N ARG A 90 9.22 11.76 -10.96
CA ARG A 90 8.86 12.40 -12.23
C ARG A 90 9.54 11.74 -13.43
N ARG A 91 10.83 11.41 -13.34
CA ARG A 91 11.55 10.72 -14.43
C ARG A 91 10.97 9.34 -14.70
N VAL A 92 10.65 8.59 -13.66
CA VAL A 92 10.00 7.28 -13.78
C VAL A 92 8.62 7.41 -14.43
N ASP A 93 7.84 8.42 -14.03
CA ASP A 93 6.52 8.68 -14.63
C ASP A 93 6.60 9.06 -16.11
N ASP A 94 7.56 9.91 -16.47
CA ASP A 94 7.83 10.31 -17.85
C ASP A 94 8.28 9.11 -18.71
N LEU A 95 9.11 8.21 -18.17
CA LEU A 95 9.49 6.97 -18.84
C LEU A 95 8.29 6.02 -19.04
N ASP A 96 7.44 5.84 -18.03
CA ASP A 96 6.23 5.01 -18.14
C ASP A 96 5.28 5.58 -19.21
N ASN A 97 5.04 6.89 -19.20
CA ASN A 97 4.21 7.55 -20.21
C ASN A 97 4.83 7.47 -21.62
N ARG A 98 6.15 7.58 -21.78
CA ARG A 98 6.82 7.39 -23.07
C ARG A 98 6.62 5.97 -23.59
N GLY A 99 6.72 4.96 -22.72
CA GLY A 99 6.43 3.57 -23.07
C GLY A 99 4.97 3.32 -23.48
N ARG A 100 4.03 4.11 -22.94
CA ARG A 100 2.59 4.04 -23.24
C ARG A 100 2.15 4.95 -24.39
N ARG A 101 3.03 5.76 -24.97
CA ARG A 101 2.65 6.84 -25.91
C ARG A 101 1.90 6.35 -27.16
N HIS A 102 2.24 5.15 -27.61
CA HIS A 102 1.63 4.45 -28.74
C HIS A 102 0.35 3.67 -28.36
N ASN A 103 0.02 3.61 -27.08
CA ASN A 103 -1.13 2.85 -26.62
C ASN A 103 -2.43 3.68 -26.74
N ILE A 104 -3.50 3.01 -27.13
CA ILE A 104 -4.88 3.50 -27.04
C ILE A 104 -5.62 2.61 -26.04
N ARG A 105 -6.40 3.23 -25.17
CA ARG A 105 -7.32 2.56 -24.25
C ARG A 105 -8.74 2.72 -24.77
N VAL A 106 -9.36 1.61 -25.14
CA VAL A 106 -10.73 1.55 -25.66
C VAL A 106 -11.67 1.10 -24.53
N ARG A 107 -12.71 1.88 -24.27
CA ARG A 107 -13.73 1.61 -23.25
C ARG A 107 -15.07 1.33 -23.90
N GLY A 108 -15.84 0.41 -23.31
CA GLY A 108 -17.21 0.10 -23.74
C GLY A 108 -17.31 -1.08 -24.72
N LEU A 109 -16.18 -1.70 -25.11
CA LEU A 109 -16.19 -2.88 -25.97
C LEU A 109 -16.70 -4.10 -25.18
N LEU A 110 -17.86 -4.64 -25.58
CA LEU A 110 -18.50 -5.79 -24.93
C LEU A 110 -17.58 -7.00 -24.84
N GLU A 111 -17.72 -7.79 -23.77
CA GLU A 111 -16.96 -9.02 -23.59
C GLU A 111 -17.64 -10.17 -24.33
N VAL A 112 -16.85 -11.00 -25.00
CA VAL A 112 -17.31 -12.24 -25.66
C VAL A 112 -16.89 -13.43 -24.81
N GLU A 113 -17.73 -14.46 -24.74
CA GLU A 113 -17.36 -15.74 -24.13
C GLU A 113 -16.47 -16.53 -25.10
N GLY A 114 -15.18 -16.70 -24.77
CA GLY A 114 -14.23 -17.50 -25.56
C GLY A 114 -13.06 -16.70 -26.14
N PRO A 115 -12.37 -17.24 -27.16
CA PRO A 115 -11.25 -16.56 -27.79
C PRO A 115 -11.76 -15.35 -28.58
N GLU A 116 -11.30 -14.17 -28.19
CA GLU A 116 -11.66 -12.91 -28.83
C GLU A 116 -10.53 -12.43 -29.75
N ASP A 117 -10.83 -12.21 -31.03
CA ASP A 117 -9.89 -11.56 -31.94
C ASP A 117 -9.97 -10.03 -31.81
N LEU A 118 -9.35 -9.53 -30.75
CA LEU A 118 -9.26 -8.10 -30.50
C LEU A 118 -8.58 -7.33 -31.65
N ARG A 119 -7.69 -7.97 -32.43
CA ARG A 119 -6.96 -7.27 -33.49
C ARG A 119 -7.89 -6.96 -34.67
N ALA A 120 -8.70 -7.94 -35.07
CA ALA A 120 -9.70 -7.75 -36.11
C ALA A 120 -10.71 -6.68 -35.71
N ILE A 121 -11.28 -6.79 -34.51
CA ILE A 121 -12.29 -5.85 -33.99
C ILE A 121 -11.73 -4.41 -33.90
N LEU A 122 -10.51 -4.25 -33.39
CA LEU A 122 -9.88 -2.94 -33.29
C LEU A 122 -9.54 -2.35 -34.66
N THR A 123 -9.16 -3.19 -35.63
CA THR A 123 -8.89 -2.74 -37.00
C THR A 123 -10.17 -2.18 -37.63
N GLU A 124 -11.28 -2.91 -37.51
CA GLU A 124 -12.59 -2.46 -37.98
C GLU A 124 -13.01 -1.14 -37.29
N LEU A 125 -12.93 -1.10 -35.95
CA LEU A 125 -13.26 0.08 -35.15
C LEU A 125 -12.44 1.32 -35.56
N PHE A 126 -11.12 1.18 -35.70
CA PHE A 126 -10.25 2.32 -36.04
C PHE A 126 -10.49 2.79 -37.47
N ASN A 127 -10.74 1.89 -38.41
CA ASN A 127 -11.12 2.28 -39.76
C ASN A 127 -12.48 2.95 -39.82
N HIS A 128 -13.45 2.48 -39.03
CA HIS A 128 -14.75 3.13 -38.86
C HIS A 128 -14.57 4.58 -38.38
N ILE A 129 -13.79 4.80 -37.31
CA ILE A 129 -13.50 6.14 -36.77
C ILE A 129 -12.82 7.03 -37.84
N LEU A 130 -11.87 6.48 -38.59
CA LEU A 130 -11.15 7.20 -39.64
C LEU A 130 -11.96 7.39 -40.92
N ASN A 131 -13.18 6.84 -41.02
CA ASN A 131 -14.01 6.84 -42.23
C ASN A 131 -13.28 6.23 -43.44
N ARG A 132 -12.62 5.09 -43.20
CA ARG A 132 -11.90 4.28 -44.19
C ARG A 132 -12.65 2.98 -44.46
N LYS A 133 -12.18 2.22 -45.46
CA LYS A 133 -12.63 0.83 -45.64
C LYS A 133 -12.31 0.04 -44.38
N LEU A 134 -13.30 -0.68 -43.85
CA LEU A 134 -13.22 -1.39 -42.57
C LEU A 134 -12.06 -2.41 -42.51
N ASP A 135 -11.75 -3.04 -43.63
CA ASP A 135 -10.71 -4.06 -43.75
C ASP A 135 -9.31 -3.50 -44.06
N THR A 136 -9.12 -2.18 -44.01
CA THR A 136 -7.80 -1.58 -44.24
C THR A 136 -6.83 -2.08 -43.17
N PRO A 137 -5.69 -2.69 -43.53
CA PRO A 137 -4.79 -3.27 -42.53
C PRO A 137 -4.22 -2.19 -41.62
N ILE A 138 -4.26 -2.45 -40.31
CA ILE A 138 -3.64 -1.60 -39.28
C ILE A 138 -2.65 -2.46 -38.49
N HIS A 139 -1.40 -2.00 -38.41
CA HIS A 139 -0.36 -2.66 -37.63
C HIS A 139 -0.58 -2.38 -36.13
N ILE A 140 -1.19 -3.37 -35.46
CA ILE A 140 -1.33 -3.44 -34.01
C ILE A 140 -0.24 -4.41 -33.53
N ASP A 141 0.62 -4.02 -32.60
CA ASP A 141 1.64 -4.94 -32.07
C ASP A 141 1.08 -5.82 -30.96
N ARG A 142 0.26 -5.22 -30.07
CA ARG A 142 -0.34 -5.89 -28.91
C ARG A 142 -1.76 -5.39 -28.70
N ALA A 143 -2.68 -6.28 -28.36
CA ALA A 143 -4.03 -5.93 -27.92
C ALA A 143 -4.45 -6.91 -26.82
N HIS A 144 -4.95 -6.38 -25.71
CA HIS A 144 -5.40 -7.19 -24.57
C HIS A 144 -6.41 -6.42 -23.73
N ARG A 145 -7.26 -7.16 -22.99
CA ARG A 145 -8.13 -6.56 -21.98
C ARG A 145 -7.34 -6.20 -20.73
N ALA A 146 -7.76 -5.15 -20.03
CA ALA A 146 -7.17 -4.74 -18.77
C ALA A 146 -7.16 -5.89 -17.75
N LEU A 147 -6.06 -6.01 -17.00
CA LEU A 147 -5.81 -7.08 -16.03
C LEU A 147 -6.71 -6.93 -14.78
N ARG A 148 -7.97 -7.33 -14.92
CA ARG A 148 -8.93 -7.50 -13.82
C ARG A 148 -9.81 -8.72 -14.09
N PRO A 149 -10.40 -9.33 -13.05
CA PRO A 149 -11.37 -10.40 -13.23
C PRO A 149 -12.49 -9.97 -14.18
N GLN A 150 -12.96 -10.91 -14.99
CA GLN A 150 -14.09 -10.69 -15.87
C GLN A 150 -15.30 -10.23 -15.02
N PRO A 151 -15.85 -9.05 -15.29
CA PRO A 151 -17.02 -8.55 -14.60
C PRO A 151 -18.26 -9.39 -14.96
N PRO A 152 -19.28 -9.42 -14.11
CA PRO A 152 -20.58 -9.97 -14.49
C PRO A 152 -21.21 -9.14 -15.63
N PRO A 153 -22.16 -9.70 -16.41
CA PRO A 153 -22.79 -9.01 -17.55
C PRO A 153 -23.47 -7.68 -17.19
N THR A 154 -23.82 -7.48 -15.91
CA THR A 154 -24.45 -6.26 -15.40
C THR A 154 -23.47 -5.12 -15.10
N ALA A 155 -22.17 -5.42 -15.07
CA ALA A 155 -21.11 -4.46 -14.77
C ALA A 155 -20.41 -4.02 -16.08
N PRO A 156 -19.77 -2.83 -16.08
CA PRO A 156 -19.11 -2.32 -17.29
C PRO A 156 -17.99 -3.27 -17.75
N PRO A 157 -17.85 -3.49 -19.07
CA PRO A 157 -16.84 -4.39 -19.62
C PRO A 157 -15.42 -3.87 -19.34
N ARG A 158 -14.44 -4.77 -19.40
CA ARG A 158 -13.03 -4.41 -19.26
C ARG A 158 -12.57 -3.59 -20.45
N ASP A 159 -11.95 -2.45 -20.16
CA ASP A 159 -11.24 -1.65 -21.16
C ASP A 159 -10.20 -2.52 -21.90
N VAL A 160 -10.07 -2.31 -23.21
CA VAL A 160 -9.03 -2.90 -24.06
C VAL A 160 -7.87 -1.92 -24.16
N ILE A 161 -6.65 -2.42 -24.02
CA ILE A 161 -5.43 -1.65 -24.26
C ILE A 161 -4.75 -2.25 -25.49
N CYS A 162 -4.50 -1.40 -26.49
CA CYS A 162 -3.78 -1.79 -27.69
C CYS A 162 -2.60 -0.87 -27.95
N HIS A 163 -1.54 -1.42 -28.53
CA HIS A 163 -0.33 -0.72 -28.95
C HIS A 163 -0.29 -0.68 -30.47
N LEU A 164 -0.23 0.52 -31.04
CA LEU A 164 -0.09 0.73 -32.48
C LEU A 164 1.39 0.95 -32.84
N THR A 165 1.85 0.30 -33.89
CA THR A 165 3.24 0.43 -34.36
C THR A 165 3.52 1.87 -34.83
N GLU A 166 2.56 2.46 -35.56
CA GLU A 166 2.70 3.81 -36.13
C GLU A 166 2.12 4.90 -35.21
N PHE A 167 2.99 5.77 -34.68
CA PHE A 167 2.56 6.88 -33.83
C PHE A 167 1.62 7.87 -34.54
N ALA A 168 1.90 8.17 -35.82
CA ALA A 168 1.11 9.12 -36.61
C ALA A 168 -0.32 8.62 -36.84
N LEU A 169 -0.48 7.32 -37.09
CA LEU A 169 -1.79 6.69 -37.22
C LEU A 169 -2.55 6.75 -35.89
N LYS A 170 -1.89 6.42 -34.78
CA LYS A 170 -2.46 6.53 -33.43
C LYS A 170 -2.95 7.95 -33.14
N GLU A 171 -2.18 8.98 -33.45
CA GLU A 171 -2.58 10.38 -33.23
C GLU A 171 -3.75 10.79 -34.15
N SER A 172 -3.78 10.30 -35.39
CA SER A 172 -4.89 10.56 -36.31
C SER A 172 -6.20 9.95 -35.82
N ILE A 173 -6.15 8.70 -35.33
CA ILE A 173 -7.30 8.02 -34.70
C ILE A 173 -7.75 8.81 -33.48
N MET A 174 -6.85 9.16 -32.56
CA MET A 174 -7.18 9.91 -31.35
C MET A 174 -7.72 11.31 -31.64
N LEU A 175 -7.20 11.99 -32.65
CA LEU A 175 -7.67 13.32 -33.04
C LEU A 175 -9.10 13.24 -33.58
N LYS A 176 -9.36 12.30 -34.51
CA LYS A 176 -10.69 12.09 -35.07
C LYS A 176 -11.66 11.65 -33.98
N ALA A 177 -11.23 10.74 -33.11
CA ALA A 177 -12.02 10.26 -31.99
C ALA A 177 -12.46 11.38 -31.03
N ARG A 178 -11.68 12.46 -30.87
CA ARG A 178 -12.07 13.63 -30.04
C ARG A 178 -13.18 14.48 -30.65
N SER A 179 -13.44 14.40 -31.95
CA SER A 179 -14.52 15.16 -32.61
C SER A 179 -15.90 14.73 -32.12
N SER A 180 -16.04 13.47 -31.68
CA SER A 180 -17.26 12.92 -31.12
C SER A 180 -16.98 12.38 -29.73
N ARG A 181 -17.85 12.65 -28.76
CA ARG A 181 -17.65 12.12 -27.40
C ARG A 181 -17.72 10.59 -27.36
N GLN A 182 -18.54 9.99 -28.23
CA GLN A 182 -18.81 8.56 -28.22
C GLN A 182 -18.96 7.98 -29.64
N TRP A 183 -18.36 6.79 -29.77
CA TRP A 183 -18.27 5.83 -30.86
C TRP A 183 -19.39 4.80 -30.96
N ASP A 184 -20.43 4.96 -31.77
CA ASP A 184 -21.36 3.84 -32.00
C ASP A 184 -20.73 2.77 -32.91
N PHE A 185 -20.52 1.58 -32.36
CA PHE A 185 -19.86 0.46 -33.02
C PHE A 185 -20.46 -0.87 -32.54
N HIS A 186 -21.00 -1.68 -33.46
CA HIS A 186 -21.76 -2.90 -33.14
C HIS A 186 -22.77 -2.74 -32.00
N GLN A 187 -23.58 -1.68 -32.03
CA GLN A 187 -24.58 -1.37 -30.99
C GLN A 187 -23.97 -1.07 -29.60
N CYS A 188 -22.66 -0.94 -29.51
CA CYS A 188 -21.92 -0.51 -28.33
C CYS A 188 -21.51 0.94 -28.51
N SER A 189 -21.40 1.66 -27.40
CA SER A 189 -21.02 3.07 -27.45
C SER A 189 -19.65 3.24 -26.81
N ILE A 190 -18.65 3.43 -27.68
CA ILE A 190 -17.22 3.27 -27.45
C ILE A 190 -16.55 4.61 -27.15
N GLU A 191 -15.63 4.62 -26.19
CA GLU A 191 -14.82 5.80 -25.86
C GLU A 191 -13.33 5.48 -25.99
N LEU A 192 -12.57 6.38 -26.62
CA LEU A 192 -11.12 6.24 -26.82
C LEU A 192 -10.37 7.20 -25.90
N TYR A 193 -9.42 6.65 -25.16
CA TYR A 193 -8.56 7.38 -24.24
C TYR A 193 -7.09 7.12 -24.56
N GLN A 194 -6.26 8.10 -24.26
CA GLN A 194 -4.82 7.87 -24.19
C GLN A 194 -4.52 7.01 -22.94
N ASP A 195 -3.70 5.97 -23.12
CA ASP A 195 -3.18 5.21 -21.98
C ASP A 195 -2.08 6.04 -21.30
N LEU A 196 -2.37 6.50 -20.09
CA LEU A 196 -1.47 7.31 -19.28
C LEU A 196 -1.13 6.56 -18.01
N SER A 197 0.03 6.87 -17.43
CA SER A 197 0.43 6.28 -16.18
C SER A 197 -0.61 6.56 -15.07
N PRO A 198 -0.72 5.67 -14.05
CA PRO A 198 -1.59 5.91 -12.91
C PRO A 198 -1.27 7.21 -12.17
N PHE A 199 0.00 7.61 -12.10
CA PHE A 199 0.44 8.82 -11.43
C PHE A 199 0.00 10.08 -12.19
N THR A 200 0.20 10.13 -13.51
CA THR A 200 -0.33 11.22 -14.36
C THR A 200 -1.85 11.32 -14.24
N LEU A 201 -2.57 10.19 -14.26
CA LEU A 201 -4.04 10.19 -14.07
C LEU A 201 -4.44 10.70 -12.69
N ALA A 202 -3.72 10.33 -11.63
CA ALA A 202 -3.96 10.84 -10.29
C ALA A 202 -3.73 12.35 -10.20
N ALA A 203 -2.62 12.85 -10.75
CA ALA A 203 -2.32 14.27 -10.79
C ALA A 203 -3.37 15.08 -11.57
N ARG A 204 -3.86 14.55 -12.70
CA ARG A 204 -4.98 15.18 -13.45
C ARG A 204 -6.28 15.23 -12.64
N ARG A 205 -6.56 14.21 -11.82
CA ARG A 205 -7.71 14.22 -10.89
C ARG A 205 -7.55 15.26 -9.79
N CYS A 206 -6.35 15.42 -9.25
CA CYS A 206 -6.08 16.48 -8.27
C CYS A 206 -6.34 17.87 -8.85
N LEU A 207 -6.02 18.09 -10.13
CA LEU A 207 -6.29 19.33 -10.86
C LEU A 207 -7.73 19.45 -11.39
N GLN A 208 -8.63 18.50 -11.11
CA GLN A 208 -10.04 18.60 -11.50
C GLN A 208 -10.69 19.91 -11.05
N PRO A 209 -10.49 20.41 -9.80
CA PRO A 209 -11.05 21.69 -9.37
C PRO A 209 -10.55 22.88 -10.21
N VAL A 210 -9.27 22.91 -10.58
CA VAL A 210 -8.68 23.93 -11.46
C VAL A 210 -9.31 23.88 -12.86
N THR A 211 -9.41 22.69 -13.45
CA THR A 211 -10.07 22.54 -14.77
C THR A 211 -11.57 22.84 -14.74
N GLN A 212 -12.24 22.78 -13.59
CA GLN A 212 -13.62 23.25 -13.44
C GLN A 212 -13.68 24.78 -13.40
N ALA A 213 -12.76 25.43 -12.68
CA ALA A 213 -12.66 26.90 -12.67
C ALA A 213 -12.40 27.45 -14.07
N LEU A 214 -11.44 26.86 -14.81
CA LEU A 214 -11.16 27.20 -16.21
C LEU A 214 -12.41 27.09 -17.11
N ARG A 215 -13.18 26.01 -16.97
CA ARG A 215 -14.42 25.83 -17.74
C ARG A 215 -15.50 26.85 -17.38
N ARG A 216 -15.66 27.18 -16.10
CA ARG A 216 -16.63 28.21 -15.66
C ARG A 216 -16.27 29.59 -16.18
N ALA A 217 -14.97 29.90 -16.29
CA ALA A 217 -14.45 31.13 -16.86
C ALA A 217 -14.37 31.12 -18.40
N ASN A 218 -14.82 30.04 -19.06
CA ASN A 218 -14.68 29.85 -20.52
C ASN A 218 -13.26 30.00 -21.05
N LEU A 219 -12.24 29.70 -20.23
CA LEU A 219 -10.84 29.75 -20.63
C LEU A 219 -10.44 28.45 -21.33
N PRO A 220 -9.94 28.50 -22.57
CA PRO A 220 -9.48 27.32 -23.27
C PRO A 220 -8.23 26.76 -22.60
N TYR A 221 -8.24 25.45 -22.35
CA TYR A 221 -7.11 24.75 -21.76
C TYR A 221 -6.85 23.43 -22.46
N ARG A 222 -5.63 22.91 -22.31
CA ARG A 222 -5.19 21.63 -22.86
C ARG A 222 -4.21 20.93 -21.93
N TRP A 223 -4.17 19.61 -22.02
CA TRP A 223 -3.14 18.81 -21.37
C TRP A 223 -1.93 18.63 -22.30
N GLY A 224 -0.75 19.00 -21.82
CA GLY A 224 0.54 18.66 -22.39
C GLY A 224 0.99 17.26 -21.97
N PHE A 225 1.81 16.63 -22.81
CA PHE A 225 2.39 15.32 -22.55
C PHE A 225 3.77 15.46 -21.87
N PRO A 226 4.11 14.63 -20.86
CA PRO A 226 3.23 13.64 -20.22
C PRO A 226 2.19 14.28 -19.28
N PHE A 227 2.61 15.31 -18.54
CA PHE A 227 1.76 16.03 -17.59
C PHE A 227 2.11 17.52 -17.53
N THR A 228 1.26 18.35 -18.14
CA THR A 228 1.26 19.80 -17.99
C THR A 228 -0.17 20.29 -18.22
N LEU A 229 -0.71 21.16 -17.37
CA LEU A 229 -1.97 21.86 -17.68
C LEU A 229 -1.64 23.21 -18.31
N LEU A 230 -2.08 23.46 -19.54
CA LEU A 230 -1.87 24.72 -20.22
C LEU A 230 -3.20 25.46 -20.39
N ALA A 231 -3.24 26.74 -20.06
CA ALA A 231 -4.37 27.62 -20.38
C ALA A 231 -3.86 28.87 -21.12
N LEU A 232 -4.71 29.44 -21.97
CA LEU A 232 -4.44 30.70 -22.65
C LEU A 232 -5.34 31.80 -22.09
N ASN A 233 -4.74 32.94 -21.76
CA ASN A 233 -5.44 34.17 -21.39
C ASN A 233 -4.81 35.34 -22.16
N ASN A 234 -5.61 36.09 -22.91
CA ASN A 234 -5.14 37.26 -23.69
C ASN A 234 -3.89 37.01 -24.55
N GLY A 235 -3.75 35.81 -25.11
CA GLY A 235 -2.60 35.41 -25.93
C GLY A 235 -1.37 34.93 -25.14
N VAL A 236 -1.36 35.09 -23.82
CA VAL A 236 -0.30 34.58 -22.93
C VAL A 236 -0.62 33.15 -22.51
N ARG A 237 0.40 32.29 -22.52
CA ARG A 237 0.29 30.89 -22.10
C ARG A 237 0.72 30.75 -20.64
N HIS A 238 -0.16 30.19 -19.83
CA HIS A 238 0.13 29.83 -18.44
C HIS A 238 0.15 28.31 -18.32
N THR A 239 1.04 27.78 -17.46
CA THR A 239 1.24 26.35 -17.32
C THR A 239 1.35 25.91 -15.87
N ILE A 240 0.80 24.73 -15.56
CA ILE A 240 1.03 24.02 -14.29
C ILE A 240 1.83 22.75 -14.58
N CYS A 241 3.04 22.70 -14.05
CA CYS A 241 3.91 21.52 -14.06
C CYS A 241 4.05 20.93 -12.64
N TYR A 242 4.06 21.80 -11.64
CA TYR A 242 4.26 21.49 -10.23
C TYR A 242 3.08 21.97 -9.38
N PRO A 243 2.85 21.36 -8.19
CA PRO A 243 1.82 21.84 -7.27
C PRO A 243 2.04 23.30 -6.87
N THR A 244 3.30 23.73 -6.78
CA THR A 244 3.71 25.10 -6.48
C THR A 244 3.30 26.11 -7.55
N ASP A 245 3.01 25.66 -8.78
CA ASP A 245 2.61 26.55 -9.87
C ASP A 245 1.13 26.95 -9.79
N VAL A 246 0.33 26.21 -9.02
CA VAL A 246 -1.13 26.40 -8.95
C VAL A 246 -1.53 27.81 -8.50
N PRO A 247 -0.96 28.38 -7.41
CA PRO A 247 -1.35 29.72 -6.95
C PRO A 247 -1.07 30.79 -8.00
N ALA A 248 0.16 30.83 -8.53
CA ALA A 248 0.56 31.78 -9.56
C ALA A 248 -0.24 31.62 -10.86
N PHE A 249 -0.61 30.39 -11.21
CA PHE A 249 -1.47 30.11 -12.36
C PHE A 249 -2.91 30.62 -12.16
N LEU A 250 -3.50 30.45 -10.98
CA LEU A 250 -4.84 30.93 -10.69
C LEU A 250 -4.88 32.46 -10.66
N GLU A 251 -3.88 33.09 -10.02
CA GLU A 251 -3.73 34.54 -9.94
C GLU A 251 -3.61 35.16 -11.34
N ALA A 252 -2.74 34.62 -12.19
CA ALA A 252 -2.53 35.14 -13.54
C ALA A 252 -3.75 34.98 -14.48
N LEU A 253 -4.69 34.11 -14.12
CA LEU A 253 -5.94 33.89 -14.86
C LEU A 253 -7.15 34.55 -14.18
N GLU A 254 -6.94 35.32 -13.11
CA GLU A 254 -7.99 35.95 -12.32
C GLU A 254 -9.06 34.95 -11.84
N LEU A 255 -8.63 33.72 -11.53
CA LEU A 255 -9.50 32.65 -11.06
C LEU A 255 -9.58 32.62 -9.54
N PRO A 256 -10.72 32.21 -8.95
CA PRO A 256 -10.85 32.07 -7.52
C PRO A 256 -9.86 31.04 -6.99
N GLU A 257 -9.40 31.22 -5.75
CA GLU A 257 -8.53 30.27 -5.10
C GLU A 257 -9.23 28.90 -4.98
N VAL A 258 -8.54 27.84 -5.40
CA VAL A 258 -9.08 26.49 -5.39
C VAL A 258 -8.17 25.58 -4.58
N SER A 259 -8.72 24.94 -3.55
CA SER A 259 -7.99 23.91 -2.79
C SER A 259 -7.69 22.70 -3.66
N VAL A 260 -6.41 22.50 -3.99
CA VAL A 260 -5.91 21.33 -4.71
C VAL A 260 -5.19 20.41 -3.73
N ARG A 261 -5.52 19.11 -3.74
CA ARG A 261 -4.74 18.12 -3.00
C ARG A 261 -3.36 17.97 -3.65
N SER A 262 -2.30 17.94 -2.86
CA SER A 262 -0.95 17.69 -3.38
C SER A 262 -0.93 16.37 -4.15
N TRP A 263 -0.60 16.43 -5.44
CA TRP A 263 -0.44 15.22 -6.23
C TRP A 263 0.91 14.53 -6.01
N GLU A 264 1.84 15.15 -5.28
CA GLU A 264 3.07 14.50 -4.83
C GLU A 264 2.78 13.40 -3.79
N ASP A 265 1.76 13.60 -2.95
CA ASP A 265 1.32 12.61 -1.95
C ASP A 265 0.57 11.41 -2.55
N THR A 266 0.17 11.48 -3.82
CA THR A 266 -0.60 10.39 -4.47
C THR A 266 0.22 9.12 -4.70
N ALA A 267 1.55 9.20 -4.55
CA ALA A 267 2.47 8.06 -4.58
C ALA A 267 2.56 7.29 -3.26
N ARG A 268 1.97 7.77 -2.16
CA ARG A 268 1.91 6.96 -0.94
C ARG A 268 1.07 5.72 -1.24
N PRO A 269 1.63 4.51 -1.12
CA PRO A 269 0.82 3.30 -1.11
C PRO A 269 -0.31 3.55 -0.11
N ARG A 270 -1.56 3.33 -0.50
CA ARG A 270 -2.61 3.22 0.51
C ARG A 270 -2.09 2.20 1.53
N PRO A 271 -2.05 2.50 2.83
CA PRO A 271 -1.66 1.50 3.81
C PRO A 271 -2.49 0.26 3.51
N ASP A 272 -1.80 -0.87 3.29
CA ASP A 272 -2.43 -2.12 2.88
C ASP A 272 -3.58 -2.40 3.83
N LEU A 273 -4.82 -2.12 3.39
CA LEU A 273 -5.99 -2.54 4.13
C LEU A 273 -5.86 -4.05 4.25
N PRO A 274 -5.95 -4.63 5.46
CA PRO A 274 -5.71 -6.04 5.66
C PRO A 274 -6.58 -6.82 4.67
N ARG A 275 -5.91 -7.51 3.74
CA ARG A 275 -6.60 -8.33 2.74
C ARG A 275 -7.54 -9.24 3.51
N PRO A 276 -8.86 -9.27 3.21
CA PRO A 276 -9.77 -10.16 3.90
C PRO A 276 -9.18 -11.56 3.78
N ARG A 277 -8.87 -12.18 4.92
CA ARG A 277 -8.28 -13.52 5.00
C ARG A 277 -9.09 -14.38 4.04
N ARG A 278 -8.45 -14.90 2.98
CA ARG A 278 -9.05 -15.93 2.14
C ARG A 278 -9.54 -17.00 3.09
N ARG A 279 -10.86 -17.08 3.32
CA ARG A 279 -11.45 -18.24 3.98
C ARG A 279 -11.04 -19.39 3.10
N ARG A 280 -10.08 -20.20 3.57
CA ARG A 280 -9.80 -21.50 2.98
C ARG A 280 -11.14 -22.22 3.04
N SER A 281 -11.85 -22.27 1.92
CA SER A 281 -12.96 -23.18 1.78
C SER A 281 -12.34 -24.55 2.00
N ARG A 282 -12.70 -25.17 3.12
CA ARG A 282 -12.43 -26.59 3.32
C ARG A 282 -12.98 -27.27 2.08
N ARG A 283 -12.10 -27.74 1.20
CA ARG A 283 -12.43 -28.73 0.17
C ARG A 283 -12.96 -29.94 0.94
N ARG A 284 -14.27 -29.97 1.19
CA ARG A 284 -14.96 -31.24 1.41
C ARG A 284 -14.90 -31.92 0.05
N GLY A 285 -14.07 -32.96 -0.05
CA GLY A 285 -14.04 -33.82 -1.23
C GLY A 285 -15.44 -34.36 -1.47
N ARG A 286 -16.09 -33.87 -2.53
CA ARG A 286 -17.12 -34.64 -3.20
C ARG A 286 -16.37 -35.56 -4.15
N ALA A 287 -16.39 -36.85 -3.83
CA ALA A 287 -16.08 -37.88 -4.81
C ALA A 287 -17.12 -37.78 -5.93
N SER A 288 -16.68 -37.64 -7.18
CA SER A 288 -17.55 -37.80 -8.35
C SER A 288 -17.86 -39.29 -8.54
N PRO A 289 -19.14 -39.68 -8.68
CA PRO A 289 -19.52 -41.06 -8.95
C PRO A 289 -19.47 -41.29 -10.46
N ASP A 290 -18.27 -41.37 -11.05
CA ASP A 290 -18.18 -41.65 -12.49
C ASP A 290 -16.91 -42.35 -12.94
N ARG A 291 -16.24 -43.04 -12.00
CA ARG A 291 -15.00 -43.78 -12.27
C ARG A 291 -15.14 -45.30 -12.11
N ALA A 292 -16.38 -45.81 -12.08
CA ALA A 292 -16.68 -47.23 -11.90
C ALA A 292 -17.18 -47.94 -13.17
N LEU A 293 -17.37 -47.25 -14.29
CA LEU A 293 -17.93 -47.87 -15.52
C LEU A 293 -16.97 -47.94 -16.72
N ALA A 294 -15.72 -47.49 -16.59
CA ALA A 294 -14.75 -47.54 -17.69
C ALA A 294 -13.73 -48.69 -17.55
N ARG A 295 -14.15 -49.84 -17.00
CA ARG A 295 -13.28 -51.02 -16.82
C ARG A 295 -13.77 -52.31 -17.47
N GLU A 296 -14.85 -52.25 -18.24
CA GLU A 296 -15.23 -53.31 -19.17
C GLU A 296 -15.23 -52.74 -20.58
N LEU A 297 -14.75 -53.52 -21.55
CA LEU A 297 -14.51 -53.19 -22.97
C LEU A 297 -13.08 -52.73 -23.31
N SER A 298 -12.11 -53.63 -23.13
CA SER A 298 -10.93 -53.71 -24.01
C SER A 298 -11.00 -55.02 -24.82
N PRO A 299 -10.87 -55.01 -26.16
CA PRO A 299 -10.79 -56.23 -26.97
C PRO A 299 -9.37 -56.86 -26.93
N PRO A 300 -9.23 -58.18 -27.13
CA PRO A 300 -7.94 -58.87 -27.03
C PRO A 300 -7.04 -58.63 -28.25
N HIS A 301 -5.75 -58.37 -27.98
CA HIS A 301 -4.67 -58.36 -28.96
C HIS A 301 -4.30 -59.80 -29.36
N SER A 302 -4.32 -60.11 -30.65
CA SER A 302 -3.75 -61.35 -31.21
C SER A 302 -2.23 -61.28 -31.29
N PRO A 303 -1.48 -62.36 -30.96
CA PRO A 303 -0.03 -62.39 -31.09
C PRO A 303 0.40 -62.78 -32.52
N HIS A 304 1.33 -62.01 -33.08
CA HIS A 304 2.06 -62.39 -34.29
C HIS A 304 3.15 -63.42 -33.94
N HIS A 305 3.11 -64.56 -34.62
CA HIS A 305 4.18 -65.55 -34.66
C HIS A 305 5.44 -64.98 -35.30
N ALA A 306 6.57 -65.18 -34.62
CA ALA A 306 7.88 -65.27 -35.23
C ALA A 306 8.05 -66.69 -35.80
N ASP A 307 8.62 -66.81 -37.01
CA ASP A 307 9.92 -67.45 -37.20
C ASP A 307 10.25 -67.56 -38.70
N VAL A 308 11.47 -67.14 -39.01
CA VAL A 308 12.44 -67.99 -39.71
C VAL A 308 13.55 -68.24 -38.70
#